data_AF-A0A4P5WLK6-F1
#
_entry.id   AF-A0A4P5WLK6-F1
#
_cell.length_a   1.000
_cell.length_b   1.000
_cell.length_c   1.000
_cell.angle_alpha   90.00
_cell.angle_beta   90.00
_cell.angle_gamma   90.00
#
_symmetry.space_group_name_H-M   'P 1'
#
loop_
_entity.id
_entity.type
_entity.pdbx_description
1 polymer ?
#
loop_
_entity_poly.entity_id
_entity_poly.type
_entity_poly.pdbx_seq_one_letter_code
_entity_poly.pdbx_strand_id
1 'polypeptide(L)'
;MRHSEYKPGDLVIYTVTKQSPHPGPRARGIQPSEGGEDYAYVVDKFWMVLEVLGDDQLLLATRRGKRRTVLITDPMLRKAGWWQRLRYRNRFPGRELLNEKSPQHD
;
A
#
# COMPACT_ATOMS: atom_id res chain seq x y z
N MET A 1 -11.05 13.62 -20.17
CA MET A 1 -11.23 12.80 -18.95
C MET A 1 -10.18 11.71 -18.95
N ARG A 2 -9.15 11.79 -18.09
CA ARG A 2 -8.28 10.63 -17.89
C ARG A 2 -9.11 9.57 -17.19
N HIS A 3 -9.30 8.41 -17.81
CA HIS A 3 -9.83 7.26 -17.09
C HIS A 3 -8.87 6.99 -15.93
N SER A 4 -9.33 7.20 -14.70
CA SER A 4 -8.56 6.82 -13.52
C SER A 4 -8.28 5.32 -13.63
N GLU A 5 -6.99 4.96 -13.70
CA GLU A 5 -6.58 3.56 -13.86
C GLU A 5 -7.13 2.70 -12.73
N TYR A 6 -7.40 3.29 -11.56
CA TYR A 6 -7.85 2.64 -10.34
C TYR A 6 -9.36 2.79 -10.10
N LYS A 7 -9.95 1.80 -9.43
CA LYS A 7 -11.33 1.85 -8.92
C LYS A 7 -11.43 1.34 -7.49
N PRO A 8 -12.46 1.75 -6.72
CA PRO A 8 -12.74 1.17 -5.40
C PRO A 8 -12.74 -0.36 -5.43
N GLY A 9 -12.12 -0.97 -4.43
CA GLY A 9 -11.91 -2.41 -4.33
C GLY A 9 -10.69 -2.95 -5.07
N ASP A 10 -9.96 -2.13 -5.84
CA ASP A 10 -8.70 -2.55 -6.43
C ASP A 10 -7.67 -2.84 -5.35
N LEU A 11 -7.02 -4.00 -5.48
CA LEU A 11 -5.93 -4.40 -4.62
C LEU A 11 -4.62 -3.81 -5.14
N VAL A 12 -3.92 -3.07 -4.29
CA VAL A 12 -2.70 -2.35 -4.63
C VAL A 12 -1.57 -2.70 -3.67
N ILE A 13 -0.35 -2.56 -4.17
CA ILE A 13 0.87 -2.76 -3.40
C ILE A 13 1.61 -1.43 -3.37
N TYR A 14 1.95 -0.99 -2.17
CA TYR A 14 2.74 0.21 -1.94
C TYR A 14 4.11 -0.20 -1.38
N THR A 15 5.17 0.18 -2.07
CA THR A 15 6.55 -0.13 -1.68
C THR A 15 7.06 0.95 -0.74
N VAL A 16 7.46 0.58 0.48
CA VAL A 16 7.99 1.53 1.46
C VAL A 16 9.47 1.26 1.69
N THR A 17 10.30 2.27 1.48
CA THR A 17 11.71 2.26 1.89
C THR A 17 11.82 2.44 3.40
N LYS A 18 12.69 1.66 4.02
CA LYS A 18 12.95 1.68 5.46
C LYS A 18 14.44 1.57 5.72
N GLN A 19 14.85 2.14 6.85
CA GLN A 19 16.18 1.96 7.42
C GLN A 19 16.01 1.51 8.88
N SER A 20 16.72 0.45 9.26
CA SER A 20 16.70 -0.09 10.62
C SER A 20 17.82 -1.13 10.82
N PRO A 21 18.32 -1.33 12.04
CA PRO A 21 19.33 -2.35 12.32
C PRO A 21 18.80 -3.78 12.18
N HIS A 22 17.47 -3.97 12.24
CA HIS A 22 16.83 -5.29 12.23
C HIS A 22 15.77 -5.37 11.11
N PRO A 23 16.16 -5.71 9.87
CA PRO A 23 15.22 -5.96 8.79
C PRO A 23 14.20 -7.03 9.17
N GLY A 24 12.91 -6.70 9.09
CA GLY A 24 11.85 -7.65 9.39
C GLY A 24 11.70 -8.73 8.30
N PRO A 25 10.93 -9.82 8.55
CA PRO A 25 10.76 -10.95 7.62
C PRO A 25 10.17 -10.63 6.23
N ARG A 26 9.82 -9.37 5.97
CA ARG A 26 9.27 -8.89 4.68
C ARG A 26 10.17 -7.86 4.01
N ALA A 27 11.35 -7.61 4.57
CA ALA A 27 12.36 -6.80 3.95
C ALA A 27 12.85 -7.47 2.66
N ARG A 28 13.01 -6.67 1.62
CA ARG A 28 13.58 -7.06 0.33
C ARG A 28 14.63 -6.04 -0.07
N GLY A 29 15.60 -6.45 -0.90
CA GLY A 29 16.69 -5.55 -1.34
C GLY A 29 17.46 -4.98 -0.16
N ILE A 30 17.79 -5.83 0.81
CA ILE A 30 18.50 -5.44 2.02
C ILE A 30 19.93 -5.07 1.63
N GLN A 31 20.33 -3.86 1.95
CA GLN A 31 21.71 -3.38 1.78
C GLN A 31 22.20 -2.81 3.11
N PRO A 32 23.43 -3.14 3.53
CA PRO A 32 24.04 -2.47 4.68
C PRO A 32 24.22 -0.98 4.36
N SER A 33 24.04 -0.13 5.37
CA SER A 33 24.44 1.27 5.27
C SER A 33 25.97 1.39 5.25
N GLU A 34 26.50 2.49 4.72
CA GLU A 34 27.95 2.70 4.61
C GLU A 34 28.69 2.59 5.95
N GLY A 35 28.02 2.90 7.06
CA GLY A 35 28.57 2.77 8.43
C GLY A 35 28.35 1.41 9.09
N GLY A 36 27.62 0.48 8.47
CA GLY A 36 27.40 -0.89 8.97
C GLY A 36 26.45 -1.02 10.17
N GLU A 37 25.96 0.09 10.73
CA GLU A 37 25.04 0.08 11.90
C GLU A 37 23.60 -0.25 11.51
N ASP A 38 23.23 -0.01 10.26
CA ASP A 38 21.87 -0.08 9.76
C ASP A 38 21.78 -0.86 8.44
N TYR A 39 20.55 -1.24 8.11
CA TYR A 39 20.22 -1.77 6.80
C TYR A 39 19.15 -0.92 6.15
N ALA A 40 19.36 -0.56 4.88
CA ALA A 40 18.34 -0.02 3.99
C ALA A 40 17.62 -1.18 3.29
N TYR A 41 16.30 -1.15 3.27
CA TYR A 41 15.49 -2.18 2.61
C TYR A 41 14.13 -1.65 2.21
N VAL A 42 13.44 -2.37 1.32
CA VAL A 42 12.05 -2.07 0.95
C VAL A 42 11.08 -3.10 1.52
N VAL A 43 9.87 -2.66 1.80
CA VAL A 43 8.78 -3.52 2.28
C VAL A 43 7.52 -3.26 1.48
N ASP A 44 6.96 -4.32 0.92
CA ASP A 44 5.62 -4.27 0.33
C ASP A 44 4.55 -4.16 1.41
N LYS A 45 3.68 -3.19 1.23
CA LYS A 45 2.44 -3.04 1.98
C LYS A 45 1.27 -3.35 1.05
N PHE A 46 0.35 -4.17 1.53
CA PHE A 46 -0.83 -4.62 0.78
C PHE A 46 -2.02 -3.77 1.22
N TRP A 47 -2.60 -3.03 0.28
CA TRP A 47 -3.69 -2.10 0.52
C TRP A 47 -4.85 -2.35 -0.46
N MET A 48 -5.97 -1.71 -0.19
CA MET A 48 -7.14 -1.65 -1.07
C MET A 48 -7.47 -0.19 -1.33
N VAL A 49 -7.85 0.13 -2.57
CA VAL A 49 -8.45 1.42 -2.91
C VAL A 49 -9.85 1.47 -2.31
N LEU A 50 -10.08 2.40 -1.38
CA LEU A 50 -11.43 2.69 -0.87
C LEU A 50 -12.15 3.65 -1.80
N GLU A 51 -11.46 4.71 -2.22
CA GLU A 51 -12.05 5.79 -3.01
C GLU A 51 -11.01 6.37 -3.96
N VAL A 52 -11.47 6.79 -5.14
CA VAL A 52 -10.70 7.63 -6.05
C VAL A 52 -11.15 9.06 -5.80
N LEU A 53 -10.29 9.85 -5.17
CA LEU A 53 -10.55 11.24 -4.84
C LEU A 53 -10.33 12.13 -6.08
N GLY A 54 -10.73 13.40 -5.97
CA GLY A 54 -10.29 14.43 -6.91
C GLY A 54 -8.76 14.59 -6.93
N ASP A 55 -8.24 15.28 -7.95
CA ASP A 55 -6.82 15.65 -8.08
C ASP A 55 -5.84 14.46 -8.15
N ASP A 56 -6.22 13.39 -8.85
CA ASP A 56 -5.39 12.20 -9.05
C ASP A 56 -4.92 11.54 -7.74
N GLN A 57 -5.76 11.57 -6.70
CA GLN A 57 -5.50 10.96 -5.41
C GLN A 57 -6.38 9.73 -5.15
N LEU A 58 -5.84 8.78 -4.39
CA LEU A 58 -6.54 7.59 -3.95
C LEU A 58 -6.56 7.53 -2.43
N LEU A 59 -7.73 7.26 -1.86
CA LEU A 59 -7.85 6.86 -0.46
C LEU A 59 -7.61 5.35 -0.38
N LEU A 60 -6.53 4.95 0.27
CA LEU A 60 -6.16 3.56 0.46
C LEU A 60 -6.41 3.12 1.90
N ALA A 61 -6.73 1.84 2.11
CA ALA A 61 -6.78 1.23 3.43
C ALA A 61 -5.94 -0.05 3.54
N THR A 62 -5.40 -0.26 4.74
CA THR A 62 -4.74 -1.52 5.13
C THR A 62 -5.75 -2.48 5.74
N ARG A 63 -5.37 -3.76 5.89
CA ARG A 63 -6.17 -4.80 6.55
C ARG A 63 -6.64 -4.44 7.97
N ARG A 64 -5.94 -3.57 8.68
CA ARG A 64 -6.31 -3.12 10.04
C ARG A 64 -7.08 -1.80 10.04
N GLY A 65 -7.62 -1.37 8.90
CA GLY A 65 -8.40 -0.14 8.78
C GLY A 65 -7.58 1.16 8.72
N LYS A 66 -6.23 1.12 8.86
CA LYS A 66 -5.41 2.33 8.68
C LYS A 66 -5.58 2.87 7.26
N ARG A 67 -5.96 4.14 7.14
CA ARG A 67 -6.19 4.84 5.87
C ARG A 67 -5.02 5.75 5.51
N ARG A 68 -4.78 5.97 4.22
CA ARG A 68 -3.78 6.91 3.70
C ARG A 68 -4.15 7.37 2.30
N THR A 69 -3.99 8.66 2.05
CA THR A 69 -4.12 9.23 0.71
C THR A 69 -2.80 9.18 -0.04
N VAL A 70 -2.81 8.76 -1.30
CA VAL A 70 -1.64 8.60 -2.16
C VAL A 70 -1.97 9.06 -3.57
N LEU A 71 -1.01 9.67 -4.28
CA LEU A 71 -1.17 10.06 -5.69
C LEU A 71 -1.18 8.82 -6.60
N ILE A 72 -2.02 8.85 -7.63
CA ILE A 72 -2.09 7.81 -8.68
C ILE A 72 -0.74 7.66 -9.40
N THR A 73 0.02 8.76 -9.50
CA THR A 73 1.33 8.83 -10.15
C THR A 73 2.50 8.49 -9.23
N ASP A 74 2.26 8.13 -7.96
CA ASP A 74 3.33 7.73 -7.04
C ASP A 74 4.02 6.47 -7.59
N PRO A 75 5.33 6.50 -7.90
CA PRO A 75 6.05 5.36 -8.47
C PRO A 75 6.12 4.16 -7.52
N MET A 76 5.89 4.36 -6.22
CA MET A 76 5.85 3.29 -5.23
C MET A 76 4.51 2.56 -5.19
N LEU A 77 3.47 3.13 -5.81
CA LEU A 77 2.13 2.57 -5.89
C LEU A 77 1.96 1.78 -7.20
N ARG A 78 1.44 0.56 -7.08
CA ARG A 78 1.07 -0.26 -8.23
C ARG A 78 -0.12 -1.16 -7.96
N LYS A 79 -0.84 -1.55 -9.00
CA LYS A 79 -1.84 -2.62 -8.90
C LYS A 79 -1.19 -3.96 -8.58
N ALA A 80 -1.86 -4.74 -7.74
CA ALA A 80 -1.48 -6.13 -7.51
C ALA A 80 -1.91 -6.97 -8.72
N GLY A 81 -0.96 -7.70 -9.34
CA GLY A 81 -1.27 -8.66 -10.40
C GLY A 81 -1.99 -9.90 -9.86
N TRP A 82 -2.56 -10.72 -10.76
CA TRP A 82 -3.34 -11.91 -10.41
C TRP A 82 -2.62 -12.87 -9.44
N TRP A 83 -1.37 -13.22 -9.72
CA TRP A 83 -0.59 -14.11 -8.86
C TRP A 83 -0.29 -13.51 -7.48
N GLN A 84 -0.08 -12.19 -7.42
CA GLN A 84 0.15 -11.50 -6.15
C GLN A 84 -1.12 -11.47 -5.30
N ARG A 85 -2.29 -11.28 -5.94
CA ARG A 85 -3.60 -11.34 -5.28
C ARG A 85 -3.85 -12.72 -4.67
N LEU A 86 -3.51 -13.79 -5.39
CA LEU A 86 -3.66 -15.16 -4.89
C LEU A 86 -2.65 -15.47 -3.77
N ARG A 87 -1.36 -15.26 -4.01
CA ARG A 87 -0.29 -15.59 -3.04
C ARG A 87 -0.38 -14.78 -1.74
N TYR A 88 -0.83 -13.53 -1.83
CA TYR A 88 -0.91 -12.63 -0.67
C TYR A 88 -2.35 -12.33 -0.24
N ARG A 89 -3.32 -13.18 -0.60
CA ARG A 89 -4.75 -12.98 -0.29
C ARG A 89 -5.00 -12.59 1.17
N ASN A 90 -4.38 -13.29 2.11
CA ASN A 90 -4.55 -13.06 3.56
C ASN A 90 -3.89 -11.76 4.07
N ARG A 91 -3.10 -11.08 3.23
CA ARG A 91 -2.44 -9.81 3.56
C ARG A 91 -3.22 -8.61 3.05
N PHE A 92 -4.04 -8.80 2.02
CA PHE A 92 -4.92 -7.75 1.54
C PHE A 92 -6.04 -7.48 2.54
N PRO A 93 -6.55 -6.24 2.57
CA PRO A 93 -7.76 -5.94 3.32
C PRO A 93 -8.95 -6.71 2.75
N GLY A 94 -9.93 -7.05 3.59
CA GLY A 94 -11.19 -7.59 3.10
C GLY A 94 -12.09 -6.48 2.54
N ARG A 95 -13.14 -6.90 1.84
CA ARG A 95 -14.06 -6.00 1.13
C ARG A 95 -14.99 -5.23 2.07
N GLU A 96 -15.12 -5.68 3.32
CA GLU A 96 -15.88 -5.02 4.37
C GLU A 96 -15.48 -3.55 4.57
N LEU A 97 -14.20 -3.22 4.38
CA LEU A 97 -13.70 -1.85 4.51
C LEU A 97 -14.25 -0.88 3.44
N LEU A 98 -14.81 -1.38 2.34
CA LEU A 98 -15.46 -0.53 1.33
C LEU A 98 -16.80 0.01 1.83
N ASN A 99 -17.44 -0.70 2.75
CA ASN A 99 -18.75 -0.33 3.28
C ASN A 99 -18.66 0.46 4.59
N GLU A 100 -17.49 0.45 5.24
CA GLU A 100 -17.22 1.29 6.40
C GLU A 100 -17.10 2.75 5.99
N LYS A 101 -18.24 3.47 6.06
CA LYS A 101 -18.26 4.94 6.04
C LYS A 101 -17.21 5.45 7.02
N SER A 102 -16.33 6.35 6.55
CA SER A 102 -15.42 7.09 7.42
C SER A 102 -16.22 7.60 8.63
N PRO A 103 -15.79 7.35 9.89
CA PRO A 103 -16.41 8.05 11.00
C PRO A 103 -16.23 9.55 10.73
N GLN A 104 -17.35 10.22 10.52
CA GLN A 104 -17.48 11.67 10.49
C GLN A 104 -16.81 12.15 11.78
N HIS A 105 -15.66 12.80 11.68
CA HIS A 105 -15.22 13.64 12.79
C HIS A 105 -16.05 14.90 12.65
N ASP A 106 -17.03 15.05 13.54
CA ASP A 106 -17.67 16.33 13.87
C ASP A 106 -16.64 17.34 14.39
#